data_AF-A0A7G9L918-F1
#
_entry.id   AF-A0A7G9L918-F1
#
_cell.length_a   1.000
_cell.length_b   1.000
_cell.length_c   1.000
_cell.angle_alpha   90.00
_cell.angle_beta   90.00
_cell.angle_gamma   90.00
#
_symmetry.space_group_name_H-M   'P 1'
#
loop_
_entity.id
_entity.type
_entity.pdbx_description
1 polymer ?
#
loop_
_entity_poly.entity_id
_entity_poly.type
_entity_poly.pdbx_seq_one_letter_code
_entity_poly.pdbx_strand_id
1 'polypeptide(L)'
;MKRKFKILPEETGWRKTALFLIAVIIGLGLFMAKEAKVFSYLSDDPQACVNCHVMTSVYNTWLKSSHRESANCNDCHVPHDNIFEKYYFKAKDGLYHASVFTARAEPDVIKAKEASQRVIQENCIRCHVQQVTQAKYSGFLEDHKENRTKRQCWSCHQQVPHGDVRGILTVKYNIAPLPTDTEKTVIPEWLAKEIK
;
A
#
# COMPACT_ATOMS: atom_id res chain seq x y z
N MET A 1 -28.35 36.80 -23.85
CA MET A 1 -27.13 37.54 -23.42
C MET A 1 -25.99 36.53 -23.24
N LYS A 2 -25.16 36.29 -24.27
CA LYS A 2 -24.09 35.28 -24.22
C LYS A 2 -22.89 35.84 -23.46
N ARG A 3 -22.74 35.49 -22.17
CA ARG A 3 -21.50 35.75 -21.42
C ARG A 3 -20.39 34.92 -22.07
N LYS A 4 -19.59 35.54 -22.94
CA LYS A 4 -18.32 34.98 -23.40
C LYS A 4 -17.38 35.00 -22.19
N PHE A 5 -17.22 33.87 -21.52
CA PHE A 5 -16.12 33.67 -20.60
C PHE A 5 -14.83 33.74 -21.42
N LYS A 6 -14.19 34.92 -21.46
CA LYS A 6 -12.81 35.06 -21.95
C LYS A 6 -11.91 34.41 -20.89
N ILE A 7 -11.75 33.09 -20.98
CA ILE A 7 -10.86 32.30 -20.10
C ILE A 7 -9.38 32.61 -20.41
N LEU A 8 -9.10 33.11 -21.62
CA LEU A 8 -7.74 33.42 -22.07
C LEU A 8 -7.46 34.93 -22.02
N PRO A 9 -6.30 35.36 -21.48
CA PRO A 9 -5.86 36.76 -21.55
C PRO A 9 -5.60 37.19 -23.00
N GLU A 10 -5.59 38.51 -23.22
CA GLU A 10 -5.44 39.12 -24.55
C GLU A 10 -4.15 38.67 -25.26
N GLU A 11 -4.22 38.60 -26.60
CA GLU A 11 -3.17 38.12 -27.51
C GLU A 11 -1.87 38.92 -27.31
N THR A 12 -1.01 38.42 -26.43
CA THR A 12 0.30 39.01 -26.10
C THR A 12 1.40 38.03 -26.50
N GLY A 13 2.58 38.52 -26.86
CA GLY A 13 3.70 37.68 -27.32
C GLY A 13 4.08 36.57 -26.33
N TRP A 14 3.96 36.84 -25.02
CA TRP A 14 4.25 35.87 -23.95
C TRP A 14 3.19 34.77 -23.81
N ARG A 15 1.97 34.96 -24.33
CA ARG A 15 0.88 33.99 -24.22
C ARG A 15 1.22 32.66 -24.89
N LYS A 16 1.87 32.70 -26.05
CA LYS A 16 2.30 31.48 -26.77
C LYS A 16 3.33 30.70 -25.96
N THR A 17 4.30 31.39 -25.39
CA THR A 17 5.33 30.80 -24.52
C THR A 17 4.71 30.20 -23.25
N ALA A 18 3.80 30.93 -22.59
CA ALA A 18 3.11 30.43 -21.40
C ALA A 18 2.27 29.19 -21.69
N LEU A 19 1.50 29.19 -22.78
CA LEU A 19 0.71 28.02 -23.20
C LEU A 19 1.60 26.82 -23.52
N PHE A 20 2.72 27.03 -24.19
CA PHE A 20 3.70 25.97 -24.46
C PHE A 20 4.28 25.38 -23.16
N LEU A 21 4.70 26.22 -22.22
CA LEU A 21 5.23 25.75 -20.92
C LEU A 21 4.18 24.99 -20.11
N ILE A 22 2.93 25.48 -20.07
CA ILE A 22 1.81 24.78 -19.42
C ILE A 22 1.58 23.42 -20.08
N ALA A 23 1.57 23.35 -21.41
CA ALA A 23 1.41 22.09 -22.13
C ALA A 23 2.56 21.10 -21.84
N VAL A 24 3.81 21.59 -21.75
CA VAL A 24 4.97 20.77 -21.35
C VAL A 24 4.83 20.26 -19.92
N ILE A 25 4.44 21.11 -18.97
CA ILE A 25 4.25 20.70 -17.56
C ILE A 25 3.14 19.65 -17.44
N ILE A 26 2.00 19.87 -18.12
CA ILE A 26 0.89 18.91 -18.12
C ILE A 26 1.32 17.61 -18.80
N GLY A 27 2.00 17.69 -19.95
CA GLY A 27 2.49 16.52 -20.69
C GLY A 27 3.46 15.66 -19.86
N LEU A 28 4.44 16.30 -19.21
CA LEU A 28 5.38 15.63 -18.30
C LEU A 28 4.66 15.07 -17.08
N GLY A 29 3.71 15.82 -16.50
CA GLY A 29 2.93 15.35 -15.35
C GLY A 29 2.09 14.11 -15.67
N LEU A 30 1.42 14.09 -16.83
CA LEU A 30 0.66 12.92 -17.29
C LEU A 30 1.56 11.72 -17.61
N PHE A 31 2.72 11.98 -18.23
CA PHE A 31 3.72 10.94 -18.47
C PHE A 31 4.21 10.31 -17.17
N MET A 32 4.62 11.14 -16.19
CA MET A 32 5.05 10.66 -14.87
C MET A 32 3.93 9.90 -14.14
N ALA A 33 2.69 10.39 -14.19
CA ALA A 33 1.55 9.74 -13.55
C ALA A 33 1.27 8.35 -14.15
N LYS A 34 1.47 8.19 -15.46
CA LYS A 34 1.36 6.90 -16.14
C LYS A 34 2.47 5.94 -15.71
N GLU A 35 3.73 6.38 -15.76
CA GLU A 35 4.88 5.55 -15.41
C GLU A 35 4.87 5.15 -13.93
N ALA A 36 4.44 6.06 -13.05
CA ALA A 36 4.25 5.79 -11.62
C ALA A 36 2.99 4.95 -11.31
N LYS A 37 2.19 4.58 -12.32
CA LYS A 37 0.95 3.82 -12.17
C LYS A 37 0.00 4.41 -11.12
N VAL A 38 -0.18 5.74 -11.09
CA VAL A 38 -0.90 6.44 -10.01
C VAL A 38 -2.29 5.86 -9.72
N PHE A 39 -3.01 5.41 -10.74
CA PHE A 39 -4.33 4.80 -10.59
C PHE A 39 -4.32 3.46 -9.84
N SER A 40 -3.22 2.69 -9.85
CA SER A 40 -3.16 1.42 -9.12
C SER A 40 -3.23 1.63 -7.60
N TYR A 41 -2.83 2.80 -7.08
CA TYR A 41 -2.92 3.08 -5.65
C TYR A 41 -4.35 3.32 -5.15
N LEU A 42 -5.32 3.51 -6.06
CA LEU A 42 -6.73 3.59 -5.70
C LEU A 42 -7.32 2.20 -5.39
N SER A 43 -6.72 1.13 -5.90
CA SER A 43 -7.16 -0.24 -5.62
C SER A 43 -6.53 -0.81 -4.35
N ASP A 44 -6.95 -2.01 -3.98
CA ASP A 44 -6.36 -2.81 -2.89
C ASP A 44 -5.45 -3.92 -3.41
N ASP A 45 -5.05 -3.86 -4.69
CA ASP A 45 -4.12 -4.82 -5.30
C ASP A 45 -2.74 -4.74 -4.62
N PRO A 46 -2.25 -5.84 -4.01
CA PRO A 46 -0.92 -5.90 -3.41
C PRO A 46 0.21 -5.50 -4.38
N GLN A 47 0.03 -5.67 -5.69
CA GLN A 47 1.00 -5.26 -6.71
C GLN A 47 1.24 -3.75 -6.73
N ALA A 48 0.25 -2.93 -6.35
CA ALA A 48 0.43 -1.49 -6.25
C ALA A 48 1.49 -1.11 -5.20
N CYS A 49 1.64 -1.93 -4.16
CA CYS A 49 2.61 -1.68 -3.08
C CYS A 49 4.06 -1.93 -3.51
N VAL A 50 4.28 -2.75 -4.55
CA VAL A 50 5.61 -3.05 -5.12
C VAL A 50 5.93 -2.27 -6.39
N ASN A 51 5.14 -1.25 -6.72
CA ASN A 51 5.55 -0.24 -7.70
C ASN A 51 6.86 0.46 -7.29
N CYS A 52 7.17 0.48 -5.99
CA CYS A 52 8.45 0.95 -5.46
C CYS A 52 9.30 -0.24 -4.99
N HIS A 53 10.52 -0.36 -5.51
CA HIS A 53 11.44 -1.46 -5.18
C HIS A 53 11.76 -1.56 -3.68
N VAL A 54 11.71 -0.44 -2.94
CA VAL A 54 11.93 -0.38 -1.48
C VAL A 54 10.95 -1.27 -0.70
N MET A 55 9.78 -1.57 -1.25
CA MET A 55 8.76 -2.43 -0.63
C MET A 55 8.91 -3.92 -1.01
N THR A 56 9.89 -4.29 -1.84
CA THR A 56 10.06 -5.67 -2.34
C THR A 56 10.19 -6.70 -1.23
N SER A 57 10.98 -6.41 -0.20
CA SER A 57 11.19 -7.35 0.92
C SER A 57 9.89 -7.56 1.72
N VAL A 58 9.15 -6.49 1.98
CA VAL A 58 7.86 -6.49 2.68
C VAL A 58 6.81 -7.28 1.90
N TYR A 59 6.76 -7.08 0.59
CA TYR A 59 5.87 -7.84 -0.28
C TYR A 59 6.23 -9.32 -0.35
N ASN A 60 7.50 -9.66 -0.55
CA ASN A 60 7.94 -11.05 -0.65
C ASN A 60 7.71 -11.85 0.63
N THR A 61 7.82 -11.20 1.79
CA THR A 61 7.51 -11.82 3.09
C THR A 61 6.00 -12.00 3.26
N TRP A 62 5.18 -11.01 2.90
CA TRP A 62 3.72 -11.16 2.85
C TRP A 62 3.29 -12.30 1.91
N LEU A 63 3.88 -12.36 0.72
CA LEU A 63 3.63 -13.35 -0.33
C LEU A 63 3.94 -14.80 0.13
N LYS A 64 4.75 -14.96 1.18
CA LYS A 64 5.09 -16.26 1.77
C LYS A 64 4.48 -16.45 3.16
N SER A 65 3.58 -15.56 3.56
CA SER A 65 2.92 -15.59 4.87
C SER A 65 1.57 -16.30 4.82
N SER A 66 1.04 -16.68 5.98
CA SER A 66 -0.31 -17.22 6.13
C SER A 66 -1.42 -16.23 5.74
N HIS A 67 -1.11 -14.93 5.62
CA HIS A 67 -2.10 -13.91 5.33
C HIS A 67 -2.28 -13.65 3.83
N ARG A 68 -1.38 -14.14 2.97
CA ARG A 68 -1.43 -13.93 1.52
C ARG A 68 -2.80 -14.28 0.92
N GLU A 69 -3.34 -15.44 1.27
CA GLU A 69 -4.56 -15.98 0.67
C GLU A 69 -5.85 -15.38 1.24
N SER A 70 -5.75 -14.57 2.30
CA SER A 70 -6.93 -14.06 3.03
C SER A 70 -6.92 -12.55 3.27
N ALA A 71 -5.80 -11.88 3.02
CA ALA A 71 -5.64 -10.45 3.28
C ALA A 71 -4.61 -9.82 2.33
N ASN A 72 -4.96 -8.67 1.78
CA ASN A 72 -4.06 -7.78 1.04
C ASN A 72 -3.34 -6.81 1.98
N CYS A 73 -2.37 -6.05 1.45
CA CYS A 73 -1.61 -5.07 2.22
C CYS A 73 -2.51 -4.07 2.97
N ASN A 74 -3.54 -3.55 2.28
CA ASN A 74 -4.46 -2.55 2.84
C ASN A 74 -5.39 -3.12 3.91
N ASP A 75 -5.58 -4.45 3.95
CA ASP A 75 -6.42 -5.07 4.98
C ASP A 75 -5.79 -4.97 6.37
N CYS A 76 -4.46 -4.82 6.43
CA CYS A 76 -3.70 -4.57 7.65
C CYS A 76 -3.26 -3.09 7.78
N HIS A 77 -2.81 -2.46 6.70
CA HIS A 77 -2.13 -1.15 6.78
C HIS A 77 -3.02 0.08 6.60
N VAL A 78 -4.31 -0.10 6.27
CA VAL A 78 -5.26 1.00 6.04
C VAL A 78 -6.48 0.81 6.93
N PRO A 79 -7.10 1.88 7.47
CA PRO A 79 -8.33 1.77 8.27
C PRO A 79 -9.54 1.37 7.42
N HIS A 80 -10.53 0.74 8.05
CA HIS A 80 -11.74 0.22 7.40
C HIS A 80 -13.05 0.70 8.05
N ASP A 81 -12.99 1.72 8.91
CA ASP A 81 -14.18 2.28 9.57
C ASP A 81 -15.13 2.93 8.57
N ASN A 82 -14.57 3.65 7.58
CA ASN A 82 -15.33 4.25 6.50
C ASN A 82 -14.44 4.56 5.28
N ILE A 83 -15.09 4.77 4.13
CA ILE A 83 -14.41 5.01 2.85
C ILE A 83 -13.58 6.30 2.84
N PHE A 84 -14.05 7.36 3.52
CA PHE A 84 -13.35 8.64 3.56
C PHE A 84 -12.03 8.52 4.31
N GLU A 85 -12.05 7.91 5.49
CA GLU A 85 -10.89 7.67 6.32
C GLU A 85 -9.87 6.75 5.64
N LYS A 86 -10.36 5.69 4.97
CA LYS A 86 -9.52 4.81 4.13
C LYS A 86 -8.71 5.60 3.12
N TYR A 87 -9.35 6.42 2.30
CA TYR A 87 -8.65 7.18 1.25
C TYR A 87 -7.84 8.34 1.79
N TYR A 88 -8.29 8.99 2.86
CA TYR A 88 -7.51 10.03 3.54
C TYR A 88 -6.21 9.47 4.10
N PHE A 89 -6.26 8.31 4.75
CA PHE A 89 -5.09 7.64 5.28
C PHE A 89 -4.15 7.19 4.15
N LYS A 90 -4.68 6.55 3.09
CA LYS A 90 -3.90 6.17 1.89
C LYS A 90 -3.20 7.37 1.26
N ALA A 91 -3.89 8.50 1.11
CA ALA A 91 -3.31 9.71 0.53
C ALA A 91 -2.19 10.27 1.41
N LYS A 92 -2.43 10.39 2.72
CA LYS A 92 -1.44 10.91 3.67
C LYS A 92 -0.17 10.04 3.70
N ASP A 93 -0.35 8.72 3.81
CA ASP A 93 0.75 7.77 3.91
C ASP A 93 1.49 7.61 2.58
N GLY A 94 0.74 7.56 1.46
CA GLY A 94 1.30 7.54 0.11
C GLY A 94 2.14 8.78 -0.21
N LEU A 95 1.66 9.98 0.16
CA LEU A 95 2.43 11.23 0.00
C LEU A 95 3.70 11.23 0.86
N TYR A 96 3.61 10.73 2.10
CA TYR A 96 4.77 10.60 2.98
C TYR A 96 5.82 9.64 2.35
N HIS A 97 5.40 8.45 1.94
CA HIS A 97 6.27 7.48 1.27
C HIS A 97 6.91 8.04 0.00
N ALA A 98 6.12 8.66 -0.88
CA ALA A 98 6.63 9.28 -2.10
C ALA A 98 7.70 10.34 -1.80
N SER A 99 7.47 11.19 -0.79
CA SER A 99 8.42 12.24 -0.40
C SER A 99 9.74 11.67 0.13
N VAL A 100 9.68 10.67 1.01
CA VAL A 100 10.86 10.06 1.62
C VAL A 100 11.69 9.30 0.59
N PHE A 101 11.03 8.47 -0.24
CA PHE A 101 11.71 7.63 -1.23
C PHE A 101 12.29 8.46 -2.38
N THR A 102 11.62 9.55 -2.76
CA THR A 102 12.16 10.49 -3.77
C THR A 102 13.39 11.21 -3.23
N ALA A 103 13.38 11.57 -1.95
CA ALA A 103 14.53 12.20 -1.27
C ALA A 103 15.65 11.20 -0.92
N ARG A 104 15.44 9.88 -1.12
CA ARG A 104 16.30 8.80 -0.63
C ARG A 104 16.63 8.92 0.85
N ALA A 105 15.61 9.27 1.64
CA ALA A 105 15.70 9.52 3.08
C ALA A 105 15.16 8.33 3.89
N GLU A 106 14.90 7.19 3.26
CA GLU A 106 14.46 5.98 3.94
C GLU A 106 15.56 5.37 4.82
N PRO A 107 15.22 4.84 6.00
CA PRO A 107 16.16 4.06 6.80
C PRO A 107 16.33 2.65 6.22
N ASP A 108 17.48 2.02 6.47
CA ASP A 108 17.74 0.62 6.08
C ASP A 108 16.69 -0.35 6.65
N VAL A 109 16.18 -0.05 7.85
CA VAL A 109 15.14 -0.80 8.54
C VAL A 109 13.89 0.08 8.69
N ILE A 110 12.87 -0.25 7.92
CA ILE A 110 11.59 0.46 7.93
C ILE A 110 10.77 -0.03 9.12
N LYS A 111 10.30 0.91 9.95
CA LYS A 111 9.42 0.64 11.10
C LYS A 111 8.10 1.38 10.92
N ALA A 112 7.01 0.68 11.25
CA ALA A 112 5.69 1.29 11.26
C ALA A 112 5.66 2.45 12.27
N LYS A 113 5.16 3.61 11.83
CA LYS A 113 4.90 4.75 12.71
C LYS A 113 3.72 4.46 13.64
N GLU A 114 3.60 5.17 14.74
CA GLU A 114 2.52 4.99 15.73
C GLU A 114 1.12 5.00 15.10
N ALA A 115 0.87 5.88 14.13
CA ALA A 115 -0.40 5.92 13.41
C ALA A 115 -0.68 4.61 12.67
N SER A 116 0.31 4.08 11.94
CA SER A 116 0.19 2.80 11.23
C SER A 116 0.08 1.64 12.22
N GLN A 117 0.80 1.66 13.34
CA GLN A 117 0.71 0.64 14.38
C GLN A 117 -0.72 0.54 14.95
N ARG A 118 -1.37 1.66 15.24
CA ARG A 118 -2.77 1.66 15.70
C ARG A 118 -3.71 1.02 14.69
N VAL A 119 -3.62 1.42 13.43
CA VAL A 119 -4.42 0.85 12.33
C VAL A 119 -4.18 -0.66 12.19
N ILE A 120 -2.92 -1.10 12.21
CA ILE A 120 -2.57 -2.53 12.12
C ILE A 120 -3.17 -3.31 13.29
N GLN A 121 -3.05 -2.80 14.52
CA GLN A 121 -3.60 -3.44 15.71
C GLN A 121 -5.13 -3.55 15.64
N GLU A 122 -5.81 -2.49 15.24
CA GLU A 122 -7.27 -2.47 15.05
C GLU A 122 -7.69 -3.49 14.00
N ASN A 123 -6.95 -3.59 12.89
CA ASN A 123 -7.21 -4.56 11.83
C ASN A 123 -6.93 -6.01 12.25
N CYS A 124 -5.91 -6.26 13.08
CA CYS A 124 -5.70 -7.56 13.71
C CYS A 124 -6.94 -7.95 14.53
N ILE A 125 -7.42 -7.06 15.39
CA ILE A 125 -8.59 -7.31 16.24
C ILE A 125 -9.85 -7.46 15.40
N ARG A 126 -10.04 -6.66 14.35
CA ARG A 126 -11.21 -6.73 13.47
C ARG A 126 -11.42 -8.14 12.91
N CYS A 127 -10.35 -8.75 12.40
CA CYS A 127 -10.43 -10.10 11.82
C CYS A 127 -10.39 -11.21 12.89
N HIS A 128 -9.67 -11.01 13.99
CA HIS A 128 -9.47 -12.02 15.03
C HIS A 128 -10.31 -11.80 16.30
N VAL A 129 -11.38 -11.00 16.22
CA VAL A 129 -12.19 -10.60 17.39
C VAL A 129 -12.68 -11.82 18.15
N GLN A 130 -13.17 -12.85 17.45
CA GLN A 130 -13.71 -14.05 18.06
C GLN A 130 -12.66 -14.81 18.88
N GLN A 131 -11.41 -14.83 18.42
CA GLN A 131 -10.30 -15.51 19.07
C GLN A 131 -9.83 -14.75 20.31
N VAL A 132 -9.81 -13.41 20.25
CA VAL A 132 -9.32 -12.55 21.35
C VAL A 132 -10.38 -12.21 22.38
N THR A 133 -11.68 -12.29 22.04
CA THR A 133 -12.79 -11.99 22.95
C THR A 133 -13.60 -13.22 23.37
N GLN A 134 -13.16 -14.45 23.07
CA GLN A 134 -13.93 -15.65 23.39
C GLN A 134 -14.13 -15.80 24.91
N ALA A 135 -15.40 -15.87 25.34
CA ALA A 135 -15.77 -15.96 26.75
C ALA A 135 -15.18 -17.18 27.48
N LYS A 136 -14.96 -18.29 26.76
CA LYS A 136 -14.36 -19.50 27.35
C LYS A 136 -12.95 -19.28 27.90
N TYR A 137 -12.27 -18.24 27.42
CA TYR A 137 -10.92 -17.91 27.86
C TYR A 137 -10.89 -16.71 28.81
N SER A 138 -11.99 -15.97 28.98
CA SER A 138 -12.03 -14.75 29.78
C SER A 138 -12.18 -15.00 31.29
N GLY A 139 -12.32 -16.25 31.73
CA GLY A 139 -12.56 -16.60 33.14
C GLY A 139 -11.36 -17.12 33.92
N PHE A 140 -10.20 -17.36 33.28
CA PHE A 140 -9.07 -18.04 33.94
C PHE A 140 -8.03 -17.11 34.56
N LEU A 141 -7.95 -15.86 34.13
CA LEU A 141 -6.93 -14.89 34.55
C LEU A 141 -7.54 -13.49 34.62
N GLU A 142 -7.21 -12.73 35.67
CA GLU A 142 -7.47 -11.29 35.74
C GLU A 142 -6.78 -10.58 34.57
N ASP A 143 -7.38 -9.51 34.05
CA ASP A 143 -6.89 -8.71 32.91
C ASP A 143 -6.66 -9.47 31.59
N HIS A 144 -7.14 -10.72 31.46
CA HIS A 144 -6.89 -11.52 30.27
C HIS A 144 -7.46 -10.90 28.97
N LYS A 145 -8.62 -10.26 29.07
CA LYS A 145 -9.24 -9.53 27.96
C LYS A 145 -8.40 -8.32 27.56
N GLU A 146 -7.99 -7.52 28.53
CA GLU A 146 -7.19 -6.31 28.32
C GLU A 146 -5.84 -6.64 27.69
N ASN A 147 -5.16 -7.66 28.20
CA ASN A 147 -3.88 -8.12 27.67
C ASN A 147 -3.97 -8.64 26.23
N ARG A 148 -5.14 -9.09 25.77
CA ARG A 148 -5.34 -9.57 24.39
C ARG A 148 -5.82 -8.52 23.40
N THR A 149 -6.32 -7.38 23.88
CA THR A 149 -6.77 -6.28 23.01
C THR A 149 -5.85 -5.07 23.02
N LYS A 150 -5.22 -4.74 24.16
CA LYS A 150 -4.35 -3.56 24.28
C LYS A 150 -2.88 -3.84 23.97
N ARG A 151 -2.40 -5.07 24.19
CA ARG A 151 -1.04 -5.46 23.82
C ARG A 151 -0.94 -5.64 22.31
N GLN A 152 0.12 -5.10 21.72
CA GLN A 152 0.38 -5.22 20.28
C GLN A 152 0.48 -6.70 19.89
N CYS A 153 -0.33 -7.15 18.92
CA CYS A 153 -0.44 -8.55 18.55
C CYS A 153 0.92 -9.13 18.11
N TRP A 154 1.70 -8.36 17.35
CA TRP A 154 3.03 -8.74 16.87
C TRP A 154 4.13 -8.69 17.95
N SER A 155 3.82 -8.31 19.20
CA SER A 155 4.77 -8.49 20.30
C SER A 155 4.98 -9.98 20.64
N CYS A 156 3.99 -10.83 20.34
CA CYS A 156 4.07 -12.28 20.41
C CYS A 156 4.06 -12.91 19.01
N HIS A 157 3.22 -12.42 18.09
CA HIS A 157 3.13 -12.89 16.70
C HIS A 157 4.19 -12.21 15.81
N GLN A 158 5.46 -12.36 16.20
CA GLN A 158 6.60 -11.61 15.63
C GLN A 158 6.82 -11.85 14.13
N GLN A 159 6.36 -12.99 13.60
CA GLN A 159 6.53 -13.36 12.21
C GLN A 159 5.42 -12.89 11.26
N VAL A 160 4.35 -12.26 11.76
CA VAL A 160 3.19 -11.88 10.95
C VAL A 160 3.35 -10.47 10.34
N PRO A 161 3.20 -10.32 9.01
CA PRO A 161 3.66 -11.22 7.95
C PRO A 161 5.10 -10.90 7.48
N HIS A 162 5.86 -10.07 8.21
CA HIS A 162 7.16 -9.55 7.76
C HIS A 162 8.39 -10.04 8.55
N GLY A 163 8.21 -10.94 9.51
CA GLY A 163 9.33 -11.46 10.30
C GLY A 163 10.03 -10.42 11.18
N ASP A 164 11.13 -10.87 11.80
CA ASP A 164 12.02 -10.00 12.59
C ASP A 164 13.11 -9.34 11.74
N VAL A 165 13.37 -9.88 10.55
CA VAL A 165 14.43 -9.41 9.66
C VAL A 165 13.84 -8.42 8.63
N ARG A 166 13.79 -7.14 9.02
CA ARG A 166 13.02 -6.08 8.33
C ARG A 166 13.85 -5.10 7.49
N GLY A 167 15.02 -5.52 7.01
CA GLY A 167 15.87 -4.67 6.18
C GLY A 167 15.42 -4.64 4.72
N ILE A 168 15.73 -3.55 4.02
CA ILE A 168 15.42 -3.43 2.58
C ILE A 168 16.23 -4.45 1.75
N LEU A 169 17.37 -4.90 2.26
CA LEU A 169 18.29 -5.84 1.60
C LEU A 169 18.26 -7.26 2.18
N THR A 170 17.35 -7.57 3.10
CA THR A 170 17.44 -8.82 3.89
C THR A 170 16.83 -10.04 3.21
N VAL A 171 16.01 -9.86 2.18
CA VAL A 171 15.42 -10.97 1.43
C VAL A 171 16.37 -11.34 0.29
N LYS A 172 17.04 -12.48 0.43
CA LYS A 172 17.91 -13.06 -0.60
C LYS A 172 17.07 -13.39 -1.85
N TYR A 173 17.52 -12.92 -3.03
CA TYR A 173 16.79 -12.95 -4.31
C TYR A 173 15.65 -11.91 -4.40
N ASN A 174 16.05 -10.64 -4.31
CA ASN A 174 15.21 -9.44 -4.17
C ASN A 174 14.50 -9.00 -5.46
N ILE A 175 14.14 -9.93 -6.35
CA ILE A 175 13.31 -9.60 -7.51
C ILE A 175 11.87 -9.70 -7.03
N ALA A 176 11.20 -8.56 -6.86
CA ALA A 176 9.75 -8.58 -6.69
C ALA A 176 9.19 -9.37 -7.87
N PRO A 177 8.28 -10.35 -7.67
CA PRO A 177 7.53 -10.94 -8.76
C PRO A 177 6.46 -9.93 -9.22
N LEU A 178 6.87 -8.69 -9.45
CA LEU A 178 6.26 -7.92 -10.52
C LEU A 178 6.37 -8.85 -11.73
N PRO A 179 5.28 -9.12 -12.46
CA PRO A 179 5.39 -9.76 -13.75
C PRO A 179 6.29 -8.86 -14.61
N THR A 180 7.59 -9.15 -14.62
CA THR A 180 8.56 -8.54 -15.53
C THR A 180 8.27 -8.95 -16.97
N ASP A 181 7.47 -10.01 -17.12
CA ASP A 181 6.76 -10.37 -18.33
C ASP A 181 5.26 -10.15 -18.15
N THR A 182 4.73 -9.15 -18.84
CA THR A 182 3.34 -9.16 -19.31
C THR A 182 3.13 -10.17 -20.45
N GLU A 183 4.16 -10.91 -20.87
CA GLU A 183 3.95 -12.14 -21.61
C GLU A 183 3.13 -13.05 -20.70
N LYS A 184 1.84 -13.16 -21.03
CA LYS A 184 0.91 -14.15 -20.48
C LYS A 184 1.73 -15.41 -20.23
N THR A 185 1.73 -15.93 -19.00
CA THR A 185 2.23 -17.26 -18.73
C THR A 185 1.80 -18.14 -19.89
N VAL A 186 2.74 -18.64 -20.70
CA VAL A 186 2.43 -19.45 -21.88
C VAL A 186 2.00 -20.81 -21.35
N ILE A 187 0.82 -20.84 -20.74
CA ILE A 187 0.13 -22.05 -20.30
C ILE A 187 -0.57 -22.53 -21.57
N PRO A 188 -0.17 -23.68 -22.12
CA PRO A 188 -0.89 -24.28 -23.23
C PRO A 188 -2.36 -24.43 -22.86
N GLU A 189 -3.26 -24.23 -23.83
CA GLU A 189 -4.71 -24.30 -23.58
C GLU A 189 -5.14 -25.61 -22.90
N TRP A 190 -4.44 -26.72 -23.18
CA TRP A 190 -4.68 -28.01 -22.54
C TRP A 190 -4.44 -27.97 -21.03
N LEU A 191 -3.38 -27.31 -20.56
CA LEU A 191 -3.03 -27.25 -19.14
C LEU A 191 -3.92 -26.25 -18.40
N ALA A 192 -4.31 -25.16 -19.04
CA ALA A 192 -5.25 -24.19 -18.46
C ALA A 192 -6.63 -24.80 -18.20
N LYS A 193 -7.01 -25.85 -18.93
CA LYS A 193 -8.27 -26.58 -18.76
C LYS A 193 -8.25 -27.52 -17.54
N GLU A 194 -7.09 -28.07 -17.20
CA GLU A 194 -6.90 -29.03 -16.11
C GLU A 194 -6.62 -28.37 -14.74
N ILE A 195 -6.23 -27.09 -14.72
CA ILE A 195 -5.93 -26.33 -13.48
C ILE A 195 -7.19 -25.69 -12.86
N LYS A 196 -8.36 -25.83 -13.49
CA LYS A 196 -9.65 -25.41 -12.91
C LYS A 196 -10.16 -26.41 -11.87
#